data_AF-A0A519WZ06-F1
#
_entry.id   AF-A0A519WZ06-F1
#
_cell.length_a   1.000
_cell.length_b   1.000
_cell.length_c   1.000
_cell.angle_alpha   90.00
_cell.angle_beta   90.00
_cell.angle_gamma   90.00
#
_symmetry.space_group_name_H-M   'P 1'
#
loop_
_entity.id
_entity.type
_entity.pdbx_description
1 polymer ?
#
loop_
_entity_poly.entity_id
_entity_poly.type
_entity_poly.pdbx_seq_one_letter_code
_entity_poly.pdbx_strand_id
1 'polypeptide(L)'
;MIKSPALILKATLIYCSLSILLACKGGNSTINGSKVADNVANVDSVKPEAGQNPAPGTDSIFNINSVPITTVDLGQFPYLKLPETYTYNYEKEISQASIKDIDKEYFAVYGKLIPEEGKTFKATLEKNRSDGKRFNSLEVQKSIDQSIKSLGGIKLKTVPITEKEWERIGDKELIEKKYGFSIDANSLDDIQLYVIRTAKKVIWVQVFLLNDESGKITILEKTVAQ
;
A
#
# COMPACT_ATOMS: atom_id res chain seq x y z
N MET A 1 -46.87 -18.88 9.96
CA MET A 1 -46.44 -18.71 11.36
C MET A 1 -45.80 -20.00 11.83
N ILE A 2 -44.48 -20.09 11.78
CA ILE A 2 -43.72 -21.28 12.19
C ILE A 2 -42.90 -20.84 13.41
N LYS A 3 -43.17 -21.45 14.57
CA LYS A 3 -42.50 -21.15 15.85
C LYS A 3 -41.14 -21.85 15.91
N SER A 4 -40.07 -21.07 16.07
CA SER A 4 -38.74 -21.59 16.45
C SER A 4 -38.69 -21.98 17.93
N PRO A 5 -37.92 -23.02 18.32
CA PRO A 5 -37.67 -23.32 19.71
C PRO A 5 -36.46 -22.53 20.25
N ALA A 6 -36.56 -22.16 21.54
CA ALA A 6 -35.60 -21.37 22.29
C ALA A 6 -34.31 -22.13 22.61
N LEU A 7 -33.17 -21.47 22.41
CA LEU A 7 -31.83 -21.93 22.78
C LEU A 7 -31.58 -21.59 24.27
N ILE A 8 -31.38 -22.59 25.12
CA ILE A 8 -31.05 -22.40 26.54
C ILE A 8 -29.54 -22.23 26.68
N LEU A 9 -29.14 -21.01 27.04
CA LEU A 9 -27.78 -20.61 27.38
C LEU A 9 -27.44 -21.12 28.80
N LYS A 10 -26.48 -22.05 28.92
CA LYS A 10 -25.88 -22.40 30.21
C LYS A 10 -24.58 -21.63 30.39
N ALA A 11 -24.60 -20.64 31.27
CA ALA A 11 -23.42 -19.97 31.79
C ALA A 11 -22.63 -20.93 32.68
N THR A 12 -21.31 -20.98 32.53
CA THR A 12 -20.42 -21.58 33.54
C THR A 12 -19.23 -20.65 33.73
N LEU A 13 -19.30 -19.87 34.82
CA LEU A 13 -18.17 -19.17 35.41
C LEU A 13 -17.23 -20.19 36.04
N ILE A 14 -15.93 -20.09 35.75
CA ILE A 14 -14.87 -20.68 36.58
C ILE A 14 -13.85 -19.59 36.90
N TYR A 15 -13.62 -19.44 38.19
CA TYR A 15 -12.76 -18.50 38.92
C TYR A 15 -11.35 -19.09 39.13
N CYS A 16 -10.44 -18.25 39.68
CA CYS A 16 -9.07 -18.50 40.18
C CYS A 16 -7.94 -18.29 39.15
N SER A 17 -6.81 -17.65 39.47
CA SER A 17 -6.28 -17.14 40.75
C SER A 17 -5.03 -16.27 40.52
N LEU A 18 -4.81 -15.39 41.49
CA LEU A 18 -3.70 -14.48 41.74
C LEU A 18 -2.31 -15.16 41.85
N SER A 19 -1.23 -14.47 41.42
CA SER A 19 0.05 -14.31 42.16
C SER A 19 1.06 -13.42 41.42
N ILE A 20 1.63 -12.48 42.18
CA ILE A 20 2.69 -11.50 41.85
C ILE A 20 4.07 -12.17 42.03
N LEU A 21 5.12 -11.70 41.36
CA LEU A 21 6.47 -11.50 41.94
C LEU A 21 7.38 -10.64 41.02
N LEU A 22 8.01 -9.62 41.60
CA LEU A 22 9.12 -8.83 41.06
C LEU A 22 10.44 -9.62 41.12
N ALA A 23 11.35 -9.38 40.16
CA ALA A 23 12.80 -9.43 40.41
C ALA A 23 13.61 -8.70 39.32
N CYS A 24 14.14 -7.52 39.66
CA CYS A 24 15.32 -6.93 39.02
C CYS A 24 16.57 -7.46 39.72
N LYS A 25 17.57 -7.95 38.98
CA LYS A 25 18.96 -8.00 39.48
C LYS A 25 19.96 -7.89 38.34
N GLY A 26 20.83 -6.90 38.47
CA GLY A 26 21.80 -6.48 37.45
C GLY A 26 23.05 -7.35 37.34
N GLY A 27 23.78 -7.08 36.26
CA GLY A 27 25.17 -7.47 36.06
C GLY A 27 25.90 -6.29 35.43
N ASN A 28 26.62 -5.54 36.28
CA ASN A 28 27.56 -4.52 35.87
C ASN A 28 28.90 -5.20 35.51
N SER A 29 29.52 -4.81 34.41
CA SER A 29 30.93 -5.09 34.13
C SER A 29 31.52 -3.93 33.35
N THR A 30 31.97 -2.93 34.10
CA THR A 30 33.04 -2.01 33.69
C THR A 30 34.36 -2.78 33.58
N ILE A 31 35.16 -2.58 32.52
CA ILE A 31 36.58 -2.12 32.64
C ILE A 31 37.05 -1.39 31.35
N ASN A 32 37.46 -0.13 31.55
CA ASN A 32 38.51 0.70 30.90
C ASN A 32 38.63 0.90 29.38
N GLY A 33 38.19 2.09 28.94
CA GLY A 33 39.04 3.23 28.58
C GLY A 33 40.29 3.06 27.71
N SER A 34 40.27 3.65 26.51
CA SER A 34 41.31 4.59 26.07
C SER A 34 40.80 5.50 24.94
N LYS A 35 41.17 6.78 25.00
CA LYS A 35 40.91 7.82 24.01
C LYS A 35 41.61 7.49 22.68
N VAL A 36 41.06 7.94 21.54
CA VAL A 36 41.74 8.74 20.50
C VAL A 36 40.81 8.98 19.29
N ALA A 37 40.81 10.26 18.87
CA ALA A 37 40.55 10.85 17.55
C ALA A 37 39.15 10.84 16.92
N ASP A 38 38.68 12.07 16.71
CA ASP A 38 37.83 12.50 15.61
C ASP A 38 38.19 11.83 14.28
N ASN A 39 37.18 11.34 13.57
CA ASN A 39 37.18 11.30 12.12
C ASN A 39 35.75 11.52 11.62
N VAL A 40 35.50 12.77 11.20
CA VAL A 40 34.42 13.13 10.30
C VAL A 40 34.71 12.43 8.97
N ALA A 41 34.08 11.27 8.75
CA ALA A 41 34.03 10.64 7.44
C ALA A 41 32.76 11.09 6.73
N ASN A 42 32.99 11.97 5.76
CA ASN A 42 32.11 12.35 4.67
C ASN A 42 31.29 11.15 4.15
N VAL A 43 29.97 11.17 4.35
CA VAL A 43 29.07 10.23 3.66
C VAL A 43 28.83 10.82 2.27
N ASP A 44 29.71 10.45 1.35
CA ASP A 44 29.47 10.64 -0.08
C ASP A 44 28.15 9.97 -0.44
N SER A 45 27.31 10.76 -1.10
CA SER A 45 25.99 10.36 -1.55
C SER A 45 26.13 9.31 -2.65
N VAL A 46 26.01 8.04 -2.28
CA VAL A 46 25.81 6.95 -3.24
C VAL A 46 24.42 7.14 -3.85
N LYS A 47 24.40 7.65 -5.08
CA LYS A 47 23.21 7.70 -5.94
C LYS A 47 22.73 6.26 -6.17
N PRO A 48 21.48 5.91 -5.80
CA PRO A 48 20.93 4.59 -6.11
C PRO A 48 20.84 4.39 -7.62
N GLU A 49 21.30 3.23 -8.08
CA GLU A 49 21.19 2.80 -9.47
C GLU A 49 19.71 2.57 -9.82
N ALA A 50 19.29 3.01 -11.01
CA ALA A 50 17.90 2.93 -11.44
C ALA A 50 17.43 1.46 -11.51
N GLY A 51 16.53 1.07 -10.60
CA GLY A 51 15.92 -0.26 -10.58
C GLY A 51 16.14 -1.08 -9.31
N GLN A 52 16.90 -0.61 -8.33
CA GLN A 52 16.96 -1.26 -7.02
C GLN A 52 15.84 -0.76 -6.10
N ASN A 53 15.12 -1.70 -5.49
CA ASN A 53 14.10 -1.39 -4.49
C ASN A 53 14.77 -0.69 -3.30
N PRO A 54 14.21 0.41 -2.76
CA PRO A 54 14.73 1.05 -1.56
C PRO A 54 15.01 0.05 -0.44
N ALA A 55 16.24 0.05 0.06
CA ALA A 55 16.57 -0.73 1.25
C ALA A 55 15.68 -0.25 2.41
N PRO A 56 15.05 -1.18 3.17
CA PRO A 56 14.38 -0.83 4.41
C PRO A 56 15.37 -0.11 5.33
N GLY A 57 15.00 1.06 5.83
CA GLY A 57 15.77 1.73 6.87
C GLY A 57 15.83 0.88 8.15
N THR A 58 16.80 1.18 9.02
CA THR A 58 16.94 0.54 10.34
C THR A 58 15.79 0.83 11.31
N ASP A 59 14.88 1.73 10.91
CA ASP A 59 13.50 1.81 11.39
C ASP A 59 12.61 1.46 10.18
N SER A 60 11.59 0.63 10.36
CA SER A 60 10.70 0.05 9.33
C SER A 60 9.84 1.07 8.55
N ILE A 61 10.32 2.28 8.35
CA ILE A 61 9.64 3.41 7.74
C ILE A 61 10.17 3.55 6.31
N PHE A 62 9.27 3.47 5.34
CA PHE A 62 9.60 3.77 3.95
C PHE A 62 10.04 5.22 3.80
N ASN A 63 11.22 5.42 3.23
CA ASN A 63 11.73 6.74 2.93
C ASN A 63 11.44 7.11 1.47
N ILE A 64 10.48 8.01 1.23
CA ILE A 64 10.14 8.45 -0.14
C ILE A 64 11.34 9.02 -0.92
N ASN A 65 12.37 9.52 -0.21
CA ASN A 65 13.56 10.09 -0.86
C ASN A 65 14.43 9.04 -1.56
N SER A 66 14.24 7.76 -1.24
CA SER A 66 14.90 6.65 -1.92
C SER A 66 14.32 6.35 -3.31
N VAL A 67 13.11 6.86 -3.62
CA VAL A 67 12.53 6.74 -4.95
C VAL A 67 13.22 7.74 -5.88
N PRO A 68 13.78 7.29 -7.02
CA PRO A 68 14.41 8.18 -8.00
C PRO A 68 13.42 9.23 -8.53
N ILE A 69 13.92 10.44 -8.77
CA ILE A 69 13.16 11.48 -9.46
C ILE A 69 13.18 11.20 -10.96
N THR A 70 12.00 11.06 -11.58
CA THR A 70 11.83 11.00 -13.02
C THR A 70 11.61 12.39 -13.61
N THR A 71 12.10 12.59 -14.83
CA THR A 71 11.82 13.76 -15.68
C THR A 71 10.91 13.42 -16.86
N VAL A 72 10.44 12.16 -16.95
CA VAL A 72 9.49 11.72 -17.98
C VAL A 72 8.18 12.51 -17.85
N ASP A 73 7.62 12.92 -18.98
CA ASP A 73 6.28 13.49 -19.02
C ASP A 73 5.25 12.40 -18.66
N LEU A 74 4.54 12.60 -17.55
CA LEU A 74 3.55 11.65 -17.08
C LEU A 74 2.26 11.68 -17.92
N GLY A 75 2.05 12.73 -18.71
CA GLY A 75 0.80 12.98 -19.41
C GLY A 75 -0.30 13.45 -18.46
N GLN A 76 -1.55 13.06 -18.75
CA GLN A 76 -2.72 13.50 -18.00
C GLN A 76 -3.08 12.53 -16.90
N PHE A 77 -3.48 13.07 -15.74
CA PHE A 77 -4.00 12.27 -14.63
C PHE A 77 -5.21 11.45 -15.11
N PRO A 78 -5.29 10.13 -14.82
CA PRO A 78 -4.52 9.37 -13.82
C PRO A 78 -3.30 8.61 -14.38
N TYR A 79 -2.73 9.05 -15.51
CA TYR A 79 -1.47 8.61 -16.13
C TYR A 79 -1.42 7.20 -16.70
N LEU A 80 -2.29 6.29 -16.25
CA LEU A 80 -2.29 4.89 -16.70
C LEU A 80 -3.38 4.61 -17.72
N LYS A 81 -2.97 3.98 -18.82
CA LYS A 81 -3.87 3.39 -19.81
C LYS A 81 -3.95 1.88 -19.58
N LEU A 82 -5.16 1.34 -19.67
CA LEU A 82 -5.37 -0.11 -19.64
C LEU A 82 -5.16 -0.72 -21.04
N PRO A 83 -4.92 -2.04 -21.13
CA PRO A 83 -4.99 -2.74 -22.40
C PRO A 83 -6.35 -2.54 -23.06
N GLU A 84 -6.41 -2.55 -24.39
CA GLU A 84 -7.61 -2.17 -25.18
C GLU A 84 -8.89 -2.90 -24.78
N THR A 85 -8.77 -4.15 -24.32
CA THR A 85 -9.93 -4.97 -23.94
C THR A 85 -10.35 -4.83 -22.48
N TYR A 86 -9.73 -3.91 -21.73
CA TYR A 86 -10.03 -3.63 -20.33
C TYR A 86 -10.55 -2.20 -20.16
N THR A 87 -11.30 -1.99 -19.08
CA THR A 87 -12.06 -0.77 -18.81
C THR A 87 -11.96 -0.38 -17.34
N TYR A 88 -12.14 0.90 -17.06
CA TYR A 88 -12.36 1.41 -15.70
C TYR A 88 -13.86 1.48 -15.45
N ASN A 89 -14.38 0.83 -14.41
CA ASN A 89 -15.80 0.86 -14.04
C ASN A 89 -16.76 0.48 -15.19
N TYR A 90 -16.37 -0.45 -16.06
CA TYR A 90 -17.08 -0.81 -17.32
C TYR A 90 -17.17 0.30 -18.37
N GLU A 91 -16.47 1.41 -18.19
CA GLU A 91 -16.40 2.54 -19.12
C GLU A 91 -15.10 2.50 -19.93
N LYS A 92 -15.19 2.83 -21.23
CA LYS A 92 -14.01 2.93 -22.10
C LYS A 92 -13.14 4.15 -21.75
N GLU A 93 -13.79 5.23 -21.34
CA GLU A 93 -13.14 6.48 -20.98
C GLU A 93 -13.15 6.68 -19.47
N ILE A 94 -12.23 7.50 -18.97
CA ILE A 94 -12.16 7.83 -17.55
C ILE A 94 -13.28 8.80 -17.18
N SER A 95 -14.15 8.39 -16.26
CA SER A 95 -15.17 9.24 -15.65
C SER A 95 -14.57 10.25 -14.68
N GLN A 96 -14.94 11.53 -14.83
CA GLN A 96 -14.56 12.58 -13.86
C GLN A 96 -15.15 12.34 -12.46
N ALA A 97 -16.26 11.59 -12.35
CA ALA A 97 -16.83 11.22 -11.06
C ALA A 97 -15.94 10.26 -10.25
N SER A 98 -14.99 9.59 -10.92
CA SER A 98 -13.99 8.72 -10.27
C SER A 98 -12.77 9.51 -9.77
N ILE A 99 -12.72 10.82 -10.03
CA ILE A 99 -11.63 11.72 -9.64
C ILE A 99 -12.11 12.64 -8.52
N LYS A 100 -11.28 12.80 -7.48
CA LYS A 100 -11.46 13.83 -6.46
C LYS A 100 -10.20 14.66 -6.31
N ASP A 101 -10.33 15.98 -6.30
CA ASP A 101 -9.18 16.88 -6.17
C ASP A 101 -8.50 16.80 -4.79
N ILE A 102 -9.28 16.51 -3.74
CA ILE A 102 -8.80 16.31 -2.37
C ILE A 102 -9.50 15.07 -1.81
N ASP A 103 -8.73 14.04 -1.51
CA ASP A 103 -9.17 12.84 -0.83
C ASP A 103 -8.01 12.25 0.00
N LYS A 104 -8.31 11.20 0.77
CA LYS A 104 -7.34 10.41 1.53
C LYS A 104 -7.39 8.96 1.09
N GLU A 105 -6.25 8.29 1.07
CA GLU A 105 -6.15 6.84 0.87
C GLU A 105 -5.04 6.22 1.72
N TYR A 106 -5.25 4.99 2.16
CA TYR A 106 -4.22 4.17 2.81
C TYR A 106 -3.48 3.33 1.76
N PHE A 107 -2.16 3.37 1.83
CA PHE A 107 -1.26 2.58 0.99
C PHE A 107 -0.53 1.53 1.80
N ALA A 108 -0.42 0.33 1.24
CA ALA A 108 0.23 -0.85 1.82
C ALA A 108 1.75 -0.81 1.58
N VAL A 109 2.45 0.00 2.37
CA VAL A 109 3.89 0.16 2.27
C VAL A 109 4.58 -0.87 3.15
N TYR A 110 5.16 -1.90 2.55
CA TYR A 110 5.82 -3.00 3.27
C TYR A 110 4.96 -3.61 4.40
N GLY A 111 3.67 -3.82 4.11
CA GLY A 111 2.71 -4.40 5.06
C GLY A 111 2.20 -3.42 6.11
N LYS A 112 2.56 -2.13 6.02
CA LYS A 112 2.01 -1.04 6.84
C LYS A 112 1.05 -0.17 6.05
N LEU A 113 -0.06 0.19 6.68
CA LEU A 113 -1.07 1.08 6.12
C LEU A 113 -0.75 2.53 6.46
N ILE A 114 -0.24 3.26 5.47
CA ILE A 114 0.16 4.66 5.60
C ILE A 114 -0.87 5.53 4.87
N PRO A 115 -1.49 6.53 5.55
CA PRO A 115 -2.41 7.44 4.90
C PRO A 115 -1.64 8.48 4.08
N GLU A 116 -2.15 8.78 2.89
CA GLU A 116 -1.71 9.89 2.06
C GLU A 116 -2.93 10.72 1.63
N GLU A 117 -2.72 12.02 1.45
CA GLU A 117 -3.74 12.96 1.02
C GLU A 117 -3.34 13.63 -0.29
N GLY A 118 -4.31 13.81 -1.18
CA GLY A 118 -4.07 14.40 -2.50
C GLY A 118 -5.22 14.17 -3.48
N LYS A 119 -4.93 14.42 -4.76
CA LYS A 119 -5.87 14.17 -5.84
C LYS A 119 -5.93 12.67 -6.11
N THR A 120 -7.12 12.07 -6.07
CA THR A 120 -7.30 10.62 -6.24
C THR A 120 -8.11 10.27 -7.47
N PHE A 121 -7.79 9.11 -8.04
CA PHE A 121 -8.60 8.36 -8.99
C PHE A 121 -8.78 6.94 -8.45
N LYS A 122 -10.03 6.48 -8.38
CA LYS A 122 -10.40 5.16 -7.84
C LYS A 122 -11.30 4.46 -8.83
N ALA A 123 -10.94 3.25 -9.24
CA ALA A 123 -11.75 2.50 -10.20
C ALA A 123 -11.64 0.99 -10.03
N THR A 124 -12.72 0.29 -10.37
CA THR A 124 -12.68 -1.15 -10.64
C THR A 124 -12.09 -1.38 -12.03
N LEU A 125 -11.18 -2.34 -12.14
CA LEU A 125 -10.61 -2.82 -13.39
C LEU A 125 -11.46 -3.97 -13.91
N GLU A 126 -11.97 -3.83 -15.12
CA GLU A 126 -12.92 -4.78 -15.69
C GLU A 126 -12.46 -5.24 -17.07
N LYS A 127 -12.72 -6.50 -17.40
CA LYS A 127 -12.51 -7.05 -18.76
C LYS A 127 -13.77 -6.80 -19.56
N ASN A 128 -13.64 -6.23 -20.75
CA ASN A 128 -14.70 -6.28 -21.74
C ASN A 128 -14.83 -7.73 -22.23
N ARG A 129 -15.96 -8.37 -21.91
CA ARG A 129 -16.23 -9.79 -22.18
C ARG A 129 -16.95 -10.02 -23.52
N SER A 130 -16.99 -9.04 -24.41
CA SER A 130 -17.57 -9.20 -25.75
C SER A 130 -16.89 -10.30 -26.58
N ASP A 131 -15.63 -10.60 -26.28
CA ASP A 131 -14.83 -11.67 -26.87
C ASP A 131 -14.97 -13.04 -26.15
N GLY A 132 -15.83 -13.11 -25.12
CA GLY A 132 -16.03 -14.30 -24.29
C GLY A 132 -14.87 -14.62 -23.34
N LYS A 133 -13.81 -13.80 -23.30
CA LYS A 133 -12.65 -14.02 -22.42
C LYS A 133 -12.90 -13.44 -21.03
N ARG A 134 -12.30 -14.10 -20.04
CA ARG A 134 -12.32 -13.67 -18.65
C ARG A 134 -11.19 -12.68 -18.34
N PHE A 135 -11.28 -12.03 -17.18
CA PHE A 135 -10.24 -11.14 -16.68
C PHE A 135 -8.96 -11.95 -16.43
N ASN A 136 -7.86 -11.58 -17.07
CA ASN A 136 -6.55 -12.16 -16.81
C ASN A 136 -5.74 -11.21 -15.92
N SER A 137 -5.50 -11.59 -14.67
CA SER A 137 -4.77 -10.72 -13.72
C SER A 137 -3.32 -10.52 -14.16
N LEU A 138 -2.66 -11.55 -14.71
CA LEU A 138 -1.27 -11.47 -15.16
C LEU A 138 -1.09 -10.49 -16.33
N GLU A 139 -2.03 -10.47 -17.27
CA GLU A 139 -2.03 -9.53 -18.39
C GLU A 139 -2.10 -8.07 -17.90
N VAL A 140 -3.06 -7.79 -17.02
CA VAL A 140 -3.25 -6.46 -16.43
C VAL A 140 -2.04 -6.05 -15.60
N GLN A 141 -1.55 -6.96 -14.77
CA GLN A 141 -0.38 -6.76 -13.92
C GLN A 141 0.84 -6.37 -14.75
N LYS A 142 1.11 -7.11 -15.83
CA LYS A 142 2.22 -6.83 -16.74
C LYS A 142 2.07 -5.48 -17.43
N SER A 143 0.86 -5.12 -17.86
CA SER A 143 0.58 -3.82 -18.47
C SER A 143 0.84 -2.66 -17.50
N ILE A 144 0.41 -2.79 -16.24
CA ILE A 144 0.64 -1.80 -15.19
C ILE A 144 2.14 -1.69 -14.90
N ASP A 145 2.84 -2.81 -14.70
CA ASP A 145 4.29 -2.83 -14.43
C ASP A 145 5.08 -2.11 -15.55
N GLN A 146 4.76 -2.41 -16.80
CA GLN A 146 5.39 -1.79 -17.96
C GLN A 146 5.10 -0.29 -18.05
N SER A 147 3.84 0.11 -17.80
CA SER A 147 3.43 1.51 -17.84
C SER A 147 4.07 2.33 -16.73
N ILE A 148 4.12 1.81 -15.49
CA ILE A 148 4.81 2.50 -14.39
C ILE A 148 6.30 2.61 -14.68
N LYS A 149 6.92 1.54 -15.20
CA LYS A 149 8.35 1.55 -15.54
C LYS A 149 8.66 2.58 -16.62
N SER A 150 7.82 2.72 -17.65
CA SER A 150 8.04 3.71 -18.72
C SER A 150 7.89 5.15 -18.21
N LEU A 151 7.08 5.36 -17.17
CA LEU A 151 6.96 6.63 -16.46
C LEU A 151 8.11 6.91 -15.48
N GLY A 152 9.07 5.99 -15.34
CA GLY A 152 10.19 6.10 -14.41
C GLY A 152 9.82 5.83 -12.95
N GLY A 153 8.68 5.17 -12.72
CA GLY A 153 8.30 4.68 -11.40
C GLY A 153 8.95 3.35 -11.03
N ILE A 154 8.79 2.98 -9.77
CA ILE A 154 9.24 1.70 -9.24
C ILE A 154 8.08 0.93 -8.61
N LYS A 155 8.18 -0.40 -8.65
CA LYS A 155 7.35 -1.30 -7.85
C LYS A 155 8.02 -1.52 -6.50
N LEU A 156 7.29 -1.32 -5.41
CA LEU A 156 7.78 -1.68 -4.08
C LEU A 156 7.59 -3.17 -3.84
N LYS A 157 8.47 -3.77 -3.04
CA LYS A 157 8.32 -5.15 -2.59
C LYS A 157 6.98 -5.32 -1.86
N THR A 158 6.16 -6.26 -2.33
CA THR A 158 4.93 -6.68 -1.65
C THR A 158 5.26 -7.40 -0.35
N VAL A 159 4.62 -6.97 0.73
CA VAL A 159 4.64 -7.62 2.04
C VAL A 159 3.19 -7.65 2.52
N PRO A 160 2.67 -8.81 2.95
CA PRO A 160 1.28 -8.91 3.40
C PRO A 160 0.95 -7.93 4.53
N ILE A 161 -0.24 -7.35 4.48
CA ILE A 161 -0.82 -6.60 5.59
C ILE A 161 -1.25 -7.62 6.65
N THR A 162 -0.84 -7.42 7.89
CA THR A 162 -1.28 -8.30 8.98
C THR A 162 -2.67 -7.91 9.46
N GLU A 163 -3.40 -8.88 10.02
CA GLU A 163 -4.70 -8.62 10.67
C GLU A 163 -4.59 -7.51 11.73
N LYS A 164 -3.55 -7.56 12.57
CA LYS A 164 -3.27 -6.50 13.55
C LYS A 164 -3.10 -5.11 12.93
N GLU A 165 -2.48 -5.03 11.75
CA GLU A 165 -2.33 -3.76 11.03
C GLU A 165 -3.66 -3.28 10.44
N TRP A 166 -4.47 -4.20 9.91
CA TRP A 166 -5.83 -3.91 9.48
C TRP A 166 -6.67 -3.35 10.64
N GLU A 167 -6.70 -4.05 11.77
CA GLU A 167 -7.41 -3.64 12.99
C GLU A 167 -6.93 -2.29 13.54
N ARG A 168 -5.64 -1.98 13.41
CA ARG A 168 -5.06 -0.69 13.83
C ARG A 168 -5.73 0.49 13.12
N ILE A 169 -6.11 0.33 11.87
CA ILE A 169 -6.82 1.35 11.10
C ILE A 169 -8.34 1.20 11.23
N GLY A 170 -8.84 -0.03 11.10
CA GLY A 170 -10.22 -0.42 11.30
C GLY A 170 -11.14 -0.20 10.09
N ASP A 171 -12.20 -1.02 10.03
CA ASP A 171 -13.20 -1.03 8.95
C ASP A 171 -13.88 0.33 8.73
N LYS A 172 -14.07 1.09 9.81
CA LYS A 172 -14.66 2.43 9.72
C LYS A 172 -13.84 3.36 8.82
N GLU A 173 -12.51 3.31 8.91
CA GLU A 173 -11.64 4.13 8.05
C GLU A 173 -11.49 3.50 6.66
N LEU A 174 -11.21 2.20 6.58
CA LEU A 174 -10.88 1.54 5.31
C LEU A 174 -12.11 1.33 4.43
N ILE A 175 -13.19 0.81 5.00
CA ILE A 175 -14.40 0.38 4.27
C ILE A 175 -15.47 1.46 4.30
N GLU A 176 -15.94 1.88 5.48
CA GLU A 176 -17.10 2.79 5.57
C GLU A 176 -16.81 4.17 4.97
N LYS A 177 -15.63 4.73 5.29
CA LYS A 177 -15.15 5.99 4.69
C LYS A 177 -14.51 5.81 3.31
N LYS A 178 -14.31 4.58 2.86
CA LYS A 178 -13.72 4.24 1.55
C LYS A 178 -12.32 4.82 1.35
N TYR A 179 -11.49 4.78 2.39
CA TYR A 179 -10.07 5.17 2.33
C TYR A 179 -9.11 4.00 2.10
N GLY A 180 -9.61 2.77 1.96
CA GLY A 180 -8.84 1.59 1.54
C GLY A 180 -9.39 1.00 0.25
N PHE A 181 -9.70 1.82 -0.76
CA PHE A 181 -10.49 1.38 -1.91
C PHE A 181 -9.88 0.18 -2.67
N SER A 182 -8.56 0.18 -2.80
CA SER A 182 -7.76 -0.89 -3.44
C SER A 182 -7.12 -1.85 -2.43
N ILE A 183 -7.72 -2.01 -1.25
CA ILE A 183 -7.33 -2.98 -0.24
C ILE A 183 -8.51 -3.91 0.01
N ASP A 184 -8.39 -5.18 -0.37
CA ASP A 184 -9.41 -6.19 -0.09
C ASP A 184 -9.04 -6.96 1.19
N ALA A 185 -9.98 -7.05 2.13
CA ALA A 185 -9.79 -7.79 3.38
C ALA A 185 -9.50 -9.29 3.15
N ASN A 186 -9.89 -9.83 1.99
CA ASN A 186 -9.65 -11.22 1.60
C ASN A 186 -8.39 -11.38 0.74
N SER A 187 -7.64 -10.31 0.47
CA SER A 187 -6.43 -10.33 -0.38
C SER A 187 -5.32 -9.46 0.20
N LEU A 188 -5.15 -9.50 1.53
CA LEU A 188 -4.15 -8.71 2.26
C LEU A 188 -2.70 -9.09 1.90
N ASP A 189 -2.48 -10.21 1.23
CA ASP A 189 -1.20 -10.72 0.76
C ASP A 189 -0.89 -10.42 -0.71
N ASP A 190 -1.87 -9.95 -1.49
CA ASP A 190 -1.71 -9.66 -2.93
C ASP A 190 -2.13 -8.22 -3.30
N ILE A 191 -1.49 -7.26 -2.64
CA ILE A 191 -1.62 -5.84 -2.95
C ILE A 191 -0.30 -5.33 -3.50
N GLN A 192 -0.35 -4.76 -4.69
CA GLN A 192 0.81 -4.29 -5.41
C GLN A 192 0.87 -2.76 -5.30
N LEU A 193 2.04 -2.24 -4.91
CA LEU A 193 2.25 -0.82 -4.70
C LEU A 193 3.39 -0.29 -5.57
N TYR A 194 3.14 0.85 -6.20
CA TYR A 194 4.09 1.56 -7.04
C TYR A 194 4.19 3.01 -6.62
N VAL A 195 5.36 3.58 -6.89
CA VAL A 195 5.63 4.99 -6.65
C VAL A 195 6.33 5.59 -7.85
N ILE A 196 5.80 6.71 -8.35
CA ILE A 196 6.49 7.58 -9.30
C ILE A 196 6.78 8.89 -8.55
N ARG A 197 8.03 9.35 -8.59
CA ARG A 197 8.41 10.61 -7.97
C ARG A 197 8.96 11.57 -9.00
N THR A 198 8.45 12.79 -9.00
CA THR A 198 9.01 13.91 -9.78
C THR A 198 9.56 14.96 -8.82
N ALA A 199 10.13 16.05 -9.35
CA ALA A 199 10.55 17.19 -8.54
C ALA A 199 9.38 17.93 -7.83
N LYS A 200 8.14 17.75 -8.28
CA LYS A 200 6.98 18.53 -7.80
C LYS A 200 5.88 17.68 -7.15
N LYS A 201 5.89 16.36 -7.39
CA LYS A 201 4.81 15.47 -6.98
C LYS A 201 5.28 14.04 -6.78
N VAL A 202 4.56 13.35 -5.90
CA VAL A 202 4.62 11.90 -5.68
C VAL A 202 3.30 11.31 -6.16
N ILE A 203 3.38 10.25 -6.95
CA ILE A 203 2.23 9.51 -7.44
C ILE A 203 2.31 8.11 -6.82
N TRP A 204 1.29 7.77 -6.05
CA TRP A 204 1.09 6.44 -5.51
C TRP A 204 0.10 5.69 -6.39
N VAL A 205 0.43 4.46 -6.76
CA VAL A 205 -0.49 3.56 -7.48
C VAL A 205 -0.58 2.26 -6.71
N GLN A 206 -1.77 1.89 -6.29
CA GLN A 206 -2.05 0.63 -5.60
C GLN A 206 -3.09 -0.15 -6.35
N VAL A 207 -2.84 -1.45 -6.52
CA VAL A 207 -3.73 -2.35 -7.23
C VAL A 207 -3.83 -3.69 -6.51
N PHE A 208 -5.03 -4.26 -6.48
CA PHE A 208 -5.23 -5.68 -6.25
C PHE A 208 -6.01 -6.26 -7.43
N LEU A 209 -5.76 -7.52 -7.76
CA LEU A 209 -6.30 -8.20 -8.93
C LEU A 209 -6.82 -9.57 -8.53
N LEU A 210 -8.00 -9.93 -9.01
CA LEU A 210 -8.59 -11.26 -8.86
C LEU A 210 -8.68 -11.90 -10.24
N ASN A 211 -7.92 -12.97 -10.46
CA ASN A 211 -7.95 -13.67 -11.74
C ASN A 211 -9.37 -14.17 -12.03
N ASP A 212 -9.73 -14.17 -13.31
CA ASP A 212 -11.06 -14.54 -13.80
C ASP A 212 -12.22 -13.65 -13.33
N GLU A 213 -11.98 -12.62 -12.50
CA GLU A 213 -13.00 -11.73 -11.96
C GLU A 213 -12.82 -10.29 -12.45
N SER A 214 -12.10 -9.48 -11.67
CA SER A 214 -11.86 -8.04 -11.83
C SER A 214 -10.67 -7.60 -10.97
N GLY A 215 -10.40 -6.30 -10.86
CA GLY A 215 -9.46 -5.76 -9.89
C GLY A 215 -9.90 -4.39 -9.40
N LYS A 216 -9.14 -3.77 -8.50
CA LYS A 216 -9.32 -2.35 -8.15
C LYS A 216 -8.00 -1.63 -8.13
N ILE A 217 -8.04 -0.37 -8.54
CA ILE A 217 -6.90 0.53 -8.57
C ILE A 217 -7.21 1.83 -7.84
N THR A 218 -6.24 2.30 -7.07
CA THR A 218 -6.17 3.65 -6.51
C THR A 218 -4.93 4.33 -7.08
N ILE A 219 -5.10 5.56 -7.59
CA ILE A 219 -4.01 6.45 -8.00
C ILE A 219 -4.14 7.74 -7.21
N LEU A 220 -3.10 8.13 -6.46
CA LEU A 220 -3.07 9.37 -5.69
C LEU A 220 -1.88 10.23 -6.12
N GLU A 221 -2.15 11.47 -6.53
CA GLU A 221 -1.15 12.51 -6.76
C GLU A 221 -1.07 13.43 -5.54
N LYS A 222 0.11 13.47 -4.92
CA LYS A 222 0.45 14.38 -3.83
C LYS A 222 1.47 15.40 -4.31
N THR A 223 1.13 16.68 -4.21
CA THR A 223 2.07 17.77 -4.47
C THR A 223 3.10 17.84 -3.35
N VAL A 224 4.37 17.96 -3.71
CA VAL A 224 5.44 18.24 -2.76
C VAL A 224 5.51 19.77 -2.63
N ALA A 225 5.25 20.30 -1.43
CA ALA A 225 5.47 21.72 -1.16
C ALA A 225 6.95 22.06 -1.42
N GLN A 226 7.19 23.14 -2.16
CA GLN A 226 8.54 23.68 -2.39
C GLN A 226 9.00 24.50 -1.20
#